data_AF-A0A1H6MCT2-F1
#
_entry.id   AF-A0A1H6MCT2-F1
#
_cell.length_a   1.000
_cell.length_b   1.000
_cell.length_c   1.000
_cell.angle_alpha   90.00
_cell.angle_beta   90.00
_cell.angle_gamma   90.00
#
_symmetry.space_group_name_H-M   'P 1'
#
loop_
_entity.id
_entity.type
_entity.pdbx_description
1 polymer ?
#
loop_
_entity_poly.entity_id
_entity_poly.type
_entity_poly.pdbx_seq_one_letter_code
_entity_poly.pdbx_strand_id
1 'polypeptide(L)'
;MFEHVFNPNEFLTEINRVTKTGGWLLMSVPFVWDEHEQPYDYARYSSFGLKHILLENGFEVVESRKSNDGLEVIFQLINDYIFKVTMTKNIYINLLTTLFLMAPINIIGLIVSKILPRNDDLYLDNIVLAKKVKDV
;
A
#
# COMPACT_ATOMS: atom_id res chain seq x y z
N MET A 1 -8.35 -2.43 1.14
CA MET A 1 -9.59 -3.23 0.96
C MET A 1 -9.30 -4.66 0.53
N PHE A 2 -8.47 -4.92 -0.50
CA PHE A 2 -8.21 -6.29 -0.96
C PHE A 2 -7.47 -7.15 0.08
N GLU A 3 -6.54 -6.55 0.82
CA GLU A 3 -5.87 -7.12 1.98
C GLU A 3 -6.81 -7.52 3.13
N HIS A 4 -8.02 -6.93 3.16
CA HIS A 4 -9.08 -7.24 4.12
C HIS A 4 -10.03 -8.33 3.63
N VAL A 5 -9.79 -8.92 2.45
CA VAL A 5 -10.57 -10.03 1.92
C VAL A 5 -9.85 -11.34 2.20
N PHE A 6 -10.47 -12.18 3.03
CA PHE A 6 -9.89 -13.49 3.38
C PHE A 6 -9.81 -14.47 2.19
N ASN A 7 -10.80 -14.43 1.29
CA ASN A 7 -10.86 -15.26 0.07
C ASN A 7 -10.64 -14.40 -1.18
N PRO A 8 -9.39 -13.99 -1.50
CA PRO A 8 -9.11 -13.03 -2.57
C PRO A 8 -9.52 -13.52 -3.97
N ASN A 9 -9.47 -14.83 -4.23
CA ASN A 9 -9.89 -15.40 -5.52
C ASN A 9 -11.41 -15.27 -5.73
N GLU A 10 -12.23 -15.63 -4.74
CA GLU A 10 -13.69 -15.50 -4.84
C GLU A 10 -14.09 -14.04 -5.13
N PHE A 11 -13.44 -13.10 -4.45
CA PHE A 11 -13.64 -11.68 -4.71
C PHE A 11 -13.24 -11.27 -6.13
N LEU A 12 -12.05 -11.67 -6.60
CA LEU A 12 -11.60 -11.33 -7.94
C LEU A 12 -12.43 -11.98 -9.04
N THR A 13 -12.99 -13.18 -8.82
CA THR A 13 -13.95 -13.80 -9.74
C THR A 13 -15.22 -12.96 -9.85
N GLU A 14 -15.75 -12.43 -8.74
CA GLU A 14 -16.91 -11.54 -8.80
C GLU A 14 -16.59 -10.20 -9.47
N ILE A 15 -15.40 -9.64 -9.22
CA ILE A 15 -14.93 -8.44 -9.94
C ILE A 15 -14.79 -8.73 -11.43
N ASN A 16 -14.28 -9.91 -11.80
CA ASN A 16 -14.23 -10.34 -13.20
C ASN A 16 -15.64 -10.41 -13.79
N ARG A 17 -16.59 -11.11 -13.13
CA ARG A 17 -17.97 -11.31 -13.62
C ARG A 17 -18.70 -9.99 -13.92
N VAL A 18 -18.53 -8.98 -13.07
CA VAL A 18 -19.20 -7.67 -13.26
C VAL A 18 -18.45 -6.73 -14.20
N THR A 19 -17.15 -6.96 -14.43
CA THR A 19 -16.34 -6.15 -15.34
C THR A 19 -16.51 -6.65 -16.78
N LYS A 20 -16.83 -5.77 -17.72
CA LYS A 20 -16.85 -6.15 -19.15
C LYS A 20 -15.45 -6.51 -19.64
N THR A 21 -15.34 -7.42 -20.61
CA THR A 21 -14.06 -7.70 -21.28
C THR A 21 -13.45 -6.43 -21.87
N GLY A 22 -12.15 -6.25 -21.63
CA GLY A 22 -11.43 -5.02 -21.95
C GLY A 22 -11.65 -3.85 -20.97
N GLY A 23 -12.45 -4.04 -19.92
CA GLY A 23 -12.60 -3.10 -18.81
C GLY A 23 -11.36 -3.04 -17.92
N TRP A 24 -11.28 -1.97 -17.12
CA TRP A 24 -10.12 -1.66 -16.29
C TRP A 24 -10.40 -1.95 -14.81
N LEU A 25 -9.36 -2.42 -14.12
CA LEU A 25 -9.28 -2.55 -12.67
C LEU A 25 -8.08 -1.73 -12.19
N LEU A 26 -8.32 -0.72 -11.35
CA LEU A 26 -7.27 0.00 -10.66
C LEU A 26 -7.39 -0.31 -9.17
N MET A 27 -6.29 -0.74 -8.55
CA MET A 27 -6.26 -1.03 -7.13
C MET A 27 -4.93 -0.65 -6.50
N SER A 28 -4.97 -0.34 -5.20
CA SER A 28 -3.80 -0.16 -4.35
C SER A 28 -3.91 -1.09 -3.15
N VAL A 29 -2.81 -1.75 -2.79
CA VAL A 29 -2.75 -2.66 -1.63
C VAL A 29 -1.46 -2.48 -0.84
N PRO A 30 -1.51 -2.56 0.49
CA PRO A 30 -0.33 -2.39 1.33
C PRO A 30 0.65 -3.55 1.21
N PHE A 31 1.93 -3.26 1.43
CA PHE A 31 3.02 -4.23 1.51
C PHE A 31 3.81 -4.10 2.82
N VAL A 32 4.63 -3.06 2.99
CA VAL A 32 5.39 -2.84 4.23
C VAL A 32 4.68 -1.82 5.11
N TRP A 33 3.57 -2.24 5.69
CA TRP A 33 2.85 -1.52 6.74
C TRP A 33 2.66 -2.45 7.93
N ASP A 34 2.45 -1.88 9.11
CA ASP A 34 1.92 -2.65 10.22
C ASP A 34 0.42 -2.97 10.00
N GLU A 35 -0.21 -3.65 10.95
CA GLU A 35 -1.60 -4.08 10.81
C GLU A 35 -2.57 -2.89 10.97
N HIS A 36 -3.56 -2.79 10.08
CA HIS A 36 -4.60 -1.76 10.14
C HIS A 36 -6.00 -2.39 10.03
N GLU A 37 -7.02 -1.74 10.59
CA GLU A 37 -8.39 -2.29 10.66
C GLU A 37 -8.48 -3.67 11.33
N GLN A 38 -7.67 -3.91 12.35
CA GLN A 38 -7.67 -5.16 13.12
C GLN A 38 -9.08 -5.52 13.66
N PRO A 39 -9.46 -6.82 13.65
CA PRO A 39 -8.68 -8.00 13.23
C PRO A 39 -8.84 -8.38 11.75
N TYR A 40 -9.24 -7.44 10.88
CA TYR A 40 -9.63 -7.72 9.50
C TYR A 40 -8.50 -7.48 8.49
N ASP A 41 -7.24 -7.69 8.88
CA ASP A 41 -6.08 -7.48 8.02
C ASP A 41 -5.35 -8.79 7.74
N TYR A 42 -5.55 -9.35 6.54
CA TYR A 42 -5.27 -10.76 6.31
C TYR A 42 -4.02 -11.03 5.49
N ALA A 43 -3.61 -10.12 4.61
CA ALA A 43 -2.56 -10.41 3.65
C ALA A 43 -1.71 -9.20 3.26
N ARG A 44 -0.46 -9.48 2.92
CA ARG A 44 0.47 -8.57 2.24
C ARG A 44 0.92 -9.23 0.95
N TYR A 45 0.67 -8.57 -0.18
CA TYR A 45 1.02 -9.10 -1.49
C TYR A 45 2.28 -8.41 -2.01
N SER A 46 3.31 -9.18 -2.34
CA SER A 46 4.40 -8.65 -3.17
C SER A 46 3.86 -8.31 -4.56
N SER A 47 4.56 -7.42 -5.28
CA SER A 47 4.20 -7.06 -6.66
C SER A 47 4.02 -8.28 -7.59
N PHE A 48 4.86 -9.30 -7.42
CA PHE A 48 4.79 -10.55 -8.18
C PHE A 48 3.59 -11.42 -7.78
N GLY A 49 3.32 -11.54 -6.48
CA GLY A 49 2.16 -12.29 -5.98
C GLY A 49 0.84 -11.66 -6.43
N LEU A 50 0.76 -10.34 -6.39
CA LEU A 50 -0.40 -9.58 -6.88
C LEU A 50 -0.60 -9.73 -8.39
N LYS A 51 0.49 -9.68 -9.17
CA LYS A 51 0.42 -9.94 -10.62
C LYS A 51 -0.07 -11.35 -10.92
N HIS A 52 0.42 -12.35 -10.18
CA HIS A 52 0.02 -13.74 -10.38
C HIS A 52 -1.47 -13.95 -10.08
N ILE A 53 -1.97 -13.49 -8.93
CA ILE A 53 -3.38 -13.70 -8.57
C ILE A 53 -4.34 -12.96 -9.51
N LEU A 54 -3.98 -11.78 -10.01
CA LEU A 54 -4.76 -11.07 -11.02
C LEU A 54 -4.82 -11.84 -12.35
N LEU A 55 -3.69 -12.41 -12.78
CA LEU A 55 -3.61 -13.21 -14.00
C LEU A 55 -4.50 -14.46 -13.94
N GLU A 56 -4.46 -15.18 -12.82
CA GLU A 56 -5.31 -16.35 -12.59
C GLU A 56 -6.80 -15.99 -12.67
N ASN A 57 -7.16 -14.77 -12.24
CA ASN A 57 -8.54 -14.26 -12.25
C ASN A 57 -8.91 -13.47 -13.52
N GLY A 58 -8.19 -13.68 -14.64
CA GLY A 58 -8.56 -13.16 -15.96
C GLY A 58 -8.20 -11.69 -16.22
N PHE A 59 -7.34 -11.11 -15.38
CA PHE A 59 -6.81 -9.74 -15.55
C PHE A 59 -5.35 -9.76 -16.00
N GLU A 60 -5.01 -8.95 -16.99
CA GLU A 60 -3.63 -8.67 -17.37
C GLU A 60 -3.17 -7.38 -16.71
N VAL A 61 -2.05 -7.42 -15.98
CA VAL A 61 -1.44 -6.21 -15.41
C VAL A 61 -0.81 -5.39 -16.53
N VAL A 62 -1.36 -4.21 -16.76
CA VAL A 62 -0.89 -3.25 -17.77
C VAL A 62 0.20 -2.34 -17.19
N GLU A 63 0.03 -1.93 -15.94
CA GLU A 63 1.00 -1.11 -15.22
C GLU A 63 1.03 -1.47 -13.74
N SER A 64 2.22 -1.45 -13.15
CA SER A 64 2.41 -1.62 -11.71
C SER A 64 3.43 -0.59 -11.23
N ARG A 65 3.08 0.11 -10.16
CA ARG A 65 3.92 1.09 -9.48
C ARG A 65 3.99 0.76 -8.00
N LYS A 66 5.09 1.14 -7.38
CA LYS A 66 5.25 1.12 -5.94
C LYS A 66 5.00 2.53 -5.42
N SER A 67 4.24 2.65 -4.34
CA SER A 67 4.00 3.92 -3.66
C SER A 67 4.99 4.06 -2.51
N ASN A 68 5.58 5.25 -2.41
CA ASN A 68 6.57 5.61 -1.40
C ASN A 68 7.63 4.51 -1.25
N ASP A 69 8.55 4.46 -2.21
CA ASP A 69 9.63 3.49 -2.26
C ASP A 69 10.96 4.10 -1.79
N GLY A 70 11.89 3.24 -1.39
CA GLY A 70 13.19 3.64 -0.89
C GLY A 70 13.23 3.91 0.61
N LEU A 71 14.11 4.85 1.01
CA LEU A 71 14.41 5.09 2.41
C LEU A 71 13.29 5.82 3.14
N GLU A 72 12.48 6.60 2.42
CA GLU A 72 11.31 7.30 2.92
C GLU A 72 10.35 6.36 3.67
N VAL A 73 10.28 5.09 3.25
CA VAL A 73 9.53 4.02 3.93
C VAL A 73 9.91 3.92 5.40
N ILE A 74 11.20 3.90 5.71
CA ILE A 74 11.70 3.72 7.09
C ILE A 74 11.25 4.90 7.95
N PHE A 75 11.39 6.13 7.45
CA PHE A 75 10.98 7.34 8.17
C PHE A 75 9.46 7.40 8.35
N GLN A 76 8.70 6.96 7.34
CA GLN A 76 7.24 6.87 7.42
C GLN A 76 6.80 5.85 8.48
N LEU A 77 7.45 4.69 8.57
CA LEU A 77 7.16 3.67 9.58
C LEU A 77 7.56 4.11 10.99
N ILE A 78 8.68 4.82 11.15
CA ILE A 78 9.03 5.46 12.43
C ILE A 78 7.94 6.44 12.85
N ASN A 79 7.45 7.25 11.92
CA ASN A 79 6.39 8.21 12.20
C ASN A 79 5.05 7.54 12.52
N ASP A 80 4.71 6.45 11.84
CA ASP A 80 3.51 5.67 12.15
C ASP A 80 3.58 5.08 13.58
N TYR A 81 4.73 4.51 13.97
CA TYR A 81 4.96 4.06 15.34
C TYR A 81 4.79 5.21 16.35
N ILE A 82 5.46 6.35 16.12
CA ILE A 82 5.35 7.53 16.99
C ILE A 82 3.89 7.98 17.09
N PHE A 83 3.16 8.00 15.98
CA PHE A 83 1.75 8.37 15.97
C PHE A 83 0.92 7.45 16.87
N LYS A 84 1.08 6.13 16.74
CA LYS A 84 0.32 5.16 17.52
C LYS A 84 0.59 5.23 19.01
N VAL A 85 1.82 5.55 19.41
CA VAL A 85 2.18 5.64 20.85
C VAL A 85 1.95 7.02 21.47
N THR A 86 1.91 8.09 20.67
CA THR A 86 1.81 9.48 21.19
C THR A 86 0.46 10.14 20.97
N MET A 87 -0.41 9.60 20.11
CA MET A 87 -1.70 10.22 19.81
C MET A 87 -2.60 10.30 21.05
N THR A 88 -3.14 11.50 21.31
CA THR A 88 -4.00 11.77 22.47
C THR A 88 -5.38 12.30 22.03
N LYS A 89 -6.28 12.54 23.00
CA LYS A 89 -7.54 13.26 22.74
C LYS A 89 -7.37 14.78 22.59
N ASN A 90 -6.22 15.34 22.96
CA ASN A 90 -5.98 16.79 22.94
C ASN A 90 -5.34 17.21 21.60
N ILE A 91 -6.12 17.94 20.80
CA ILE A 91 -5.68 18.42 19.48
C ILE A 91 -4.41 19.26 19.52
N TYR A 92 -4.20 20.07 20.55
CA TYR A 92 -3.02 20.94 20.64
C TYR A 92 -1.76 20.13 20.94
N ILE A 93 -1.83 19.13 21.81
CA ILE A 93 -0.70 18.22 22.06
C ILE A 93 -0.37 17.47 20.78
N ASN A 94 -1.38 16.91 20.11
CA ASN A 94 -1.18 16.20 18.84
C ASN A 94 -0.55 17.11 17.78
N LEU A 95 -1.02 18.36 17.66
CA LEU A 95 -0.45 19.34 16.74
C LEU A 95 1.01 19.65 17.07
N LEU A 96 1.34 19.88 18.34
CA LEU A 96 2.72 20.12 18.77
C LEU A 96 3.61 18.90 18.47
N THR A 97 3.15 17.69 18.76
CA THR A 97 3.86 16.45 18.42
C THR A 97 4.06 16.32 16.91
N THR A 98 3.03 16.58 16.10
CA THR A 98 3.16 16.54 14.65
C THR A 98 4.18 17.56 14.14
N LEU A 99 4.12 18.80 14.61
CA LEU A 99 5.00 19.89 14.14
C LEU A 99 6.45 19.73 14.60
N PHE A 100 6.67 19.34 15.85
CA PHE A 100 8.00 19.36 16.45
C PHE A 100 8.69 17.99 16.50
N LEU A 101 7.97 16.89 16.25
CA LEU A 101 8.54 15.54 16.22
C LEU A 101 8.36 14.88 14.85
N MET A 102 7.12 14.71 14.38
CA MET A 102 6.87 13.91 13.16
C MET A 102 7.31 14.62 11.87
N ALA A 103 7.03 15.92 11.74
CA ALA A 103 7.40 16.70 10.57
C ALA A 103 8.93 16.78 10.36
N PRO A 104 9.76 17.04 11.39
CA PRO A 104 11.22 16.95 11.27
C PRO A 104 11.70 15.57 10.80
N ILE A 105 11.14 14.48 11.33
CA ILE A 105 11.50 13.11 10.92
C ILE A 105 11.22 12.89 9.43
N ASN A 106 10.06 13.33 8.93
CA ASN A 106 9.73 13.25 7.50
C ASN A 106 10.65 14.11 6.65
N ILE A 107 10.95 15.35 7.07
CA ILE A 107 11.86 16.24 6.34
C ILE A 107 13.27 15.63 6.26
N ILE A 108 13.77 15.06 7.35
CA ILE A 108 15.06 14.35 7.37
C ILE A 108 15.01 13.19 6.39
N GLY A 109 13.95 12.38 6.40
CA GLY A 109 13.77 11.26 5.47
C GLY A 109 13.85 11.70 4.00
N LEU A 110 13.12 12.77 3.64
CA LEU A 110 13.11 13.35 2.29
C LEU A 110 14.45 13.95 1.86
N ILE A 111 15.25 14.47 2.79
CA ILE A 111 16.59 14.99 2.49
C ILE A 111 17.56 13.83 2.29
N VAL A 112 17.55 12.87 3.22
CA VAL A 112 18.44 11.70 3.18
C VAL A 112 18.19 10.85 1.94
N SER A 113 16.94 10.65 1.54
CA SER A 113 16.60 9.87 0.35
C SER A 113 17.08 10.50 -0.97
N LYS A 114 17.28 11.82 -1.00
CA LYS A 114 17.86 12.53 -2.15
C LYS A 114 19.38 12.42 -2.21
N ILE A 115 20.04 12.13 -1.09
CA ILE A 115 21.49 12.05 -0.99
C ILE A 115 21.98 10.61 -1.21
N LEU A 116 21.26 9.63 -0.68
CA LEU A 116 21.63 8.22 -0.75
C LEU A 116 21.16 7.56 -2.06
N PRO A 117 21.75 6.42 -2.45
CA PRO A 117 21.34 5.69 -3.65
C PRO A 117 19.87 5.27 -3.57
N ARG A 118 19.17 5.36 -4.71
CA ARG A 118 17.80 4.86 -4.83
C ARG A 118 17.75 3.34 -4.89
N ASN A 119 16.80 2.77 -4.18
CA ASN A 119 16.45 1.35 -4.23
C ASN A 119 14.95 1.21 -4.01
N ASP A 120 14.24 0.81 -5.06
CA ASP A 120 12.79 0.81 -5.05
C ASP A 120 12.22 -0.55 -4.58
N ASP A 121 13.06 -1.44 -4.04
CA ASP A 121 12.63 -2.77 -3.55
C ASP A 121 11.92 -2.71 -2.20
N LEU A 122 12.18 -1.67 -1.40
CA LEU A 122 11.44 -1.36 -0.18
C LEU A 122 10.35 -0.32 -0.51
N TYR A 123 9.09 -0.62 -0.19
CA TYR A 123 7.96 0.23 -0.54
C TYR A 123 6.73 -0.02 0.35
N LEU A 124 5.85 0.98 0.45
CA LEU A 124 4.67 0.92 1.29
C LEU A 124 3.50 0.21 0.60
N ASP A 125 3.18 0.56 -0.64
CA ASP A 125 2.01 0.02 -1.34
C ASP A 125 2.34 -0.41 -2.77
N ASN A 126 1.62 -1.41 -3.26
CA ASN A 126 1.52 -1.68 -4.70
C ASN A 126 0.33 -0.92 -5.27
N ILE A 127 0.51 -0.25 -6.40
CA ILE A 127 -0.55 0.34 -7.21
C ILE A 127 -0.56 -0.39 -8.55
N VAL A 128 -1.66 -1.04 -8.88
CA VAL A 128 -1.77 -1.87 -10.09
C VAL A 128 -2.95 -1.41 -10.93
N LEU A 129 -2.66 -1.17 -12.21
CA LEU A 129 -3.66 -1.03 -13.26
C LEU A 129 -3.67 -2.31 -14.08
N ALA A 130 -4.82 -2.98 -14.11
CA ALA A 130 -5.03 -4.20 -14.84
C ALA A 130 -6.24 -4.08 -15.79
N LYS A 131 -6.26 -4.92 -16.81
CA LYS A 131 -7.32 -4.97 -17.80
C LYS A 131 -7.89 -6.38 -17.86
N LYS A 132 -9.22 -6.52 -17.85
CA LYS A 132 -9.85 -7.82 -18.04
C LYS A 132 -9.60 -8.31 -19.46
N VAL A 133 -9.00 -9.48 -19.60
CA VAL A 133 -8.67 -10.09 -20.90
C VAL A 133 -9.48 -11.36 -21.19
N LYS A 134 -10.01 -12.02 -20.15
CA LYS A 134 -10.90 -13.19 -20.28
C LYS A 134 -11.89 -13.28 -19.12
N ASP A 135 -13.01 -13.94 -19.37
CA ASP A 135 -13.92 -14.40 -18.32
C ASP A 135 -13.31 -15.61 -17.58
N VAL A 136 -13.56 -15.71 -16.28
CA VAL A 136 -13.18 -16.84 -15.41
C VAL A 136 -14.33 -17.21 -14.49
#